data_AF-A0A353FCP2-F1
#
_entry.id   AF-A0A353FCP2-F1
#
_cell.length_a   1.000
_cell.length_b   1.000
_cell.length_c   1.000
_cell.angle_alpha   90.00
_cell.angle_beta   90.00
_cell.angle_gamma   90.00
#
_symmetry.space_group_name_H-M   'P 1'
#
loop_
_entity.id
_entity.type
_entity.pdbx_description
1 polymer ?
#
loop_
_entity_poly.entity_id
_entity_poly.type
_entity_poly.pdbx_seq_one_letter_code
_entity_poly.pdbx_strand_id
1 'polypeptide(L)'
;MNENQENTNEEFTPLSELGEFGLIDKLTQDFPLRNASSIKGVGDDAAVIEMLDKQTVVTTYMLVEGVHFDLTYVPPQHLGYKAVVVNLSDIYAMNGRPTQITVSLAVSNRFSAEFIEKIYEGIRAACNIYEVDLVGGDTTSSYSGLIISITAIGQVDEKDIVYRKGAKATDLLVVSGDLG
;
A
#
# COMPACT_ATOMS: atom_id res chain seq x y z
N MET A 1 18.12 -3.62 43.24
CA MET A 1 17.26 -2.45 43.00
C MET A 1 18.07 -1.47 42.18
N ASN A 2 17.66 -1.29 40.93
CA ASN A 2 17.69 -0.06 40.13
C ASN A 2 17.36 -0.47 38.70
N GLU A 3 16.06 -0.56 38.43
CA GLU A 3 15.52 -0.59 37.08
C GLU A 3 15.76 0.80 36.47
N ASN A 4 16.60 0.86 35.44
CA ASN A 4 16.65 2.01 34.57
C ASN A 4 15.39 1.98 33.71
N GLN A 5 14.42 2.81 34.06
CA GLN A 5 13.32 3.16 33.16
C GLN A 5 13.92 3.96 32.00
N GLU A 6 14.04 3.32 30.83
CA GLU A 6 14.20 4.04 29.57
C GLU A 6 12.95 4.87 29.34
N ASN A 7 13.08 6.19 29.51
CA ASN A 7 12.08 7.17 29.11
C ASN A 7 12.04 7.22 27.58
N THR A 8 11.28 6.30 26.96
CA THR A 8 10.84 6.47 25.56
C THR A 8 9.67 7.45 25.57
N ASN A 9 9.96 8.75 25.62
CA ASN A 9 8.98 9.73 25.16
C ASN A 9 8.85 9.53 23.66
N GLU A 10 8.01 8.58 23.22
CA GLU A 10 7.52 8.58 21.85
C GLU A 10 6.84 9.95 21.66
N GLU A 11 7.33 10.74 20.72
CA GLU A 11 6.68 11.99 20.34
C GLU A 11 5.30 11.64 19.79
N PHE A 12 4.27 12.33 20.28
CA PHE A 12 2.91 12.19 19.81
C PHE A 12 2.51 13.50 19.16
N THR A 13 2.60 13.56 17.84
CA THR A 13 2.17 14.74 17.08
C THR A 13 0.71 14.55 16.65
N PRO A 14 -0.23 15.38 17.11
CA PRO A 14 -1.62 15.34 16.64
C PRO A 14 -1.69 15.68 15.15
N LEU A 15 -2.51 14.96 14.37
CA LEU A 15 -2.64 15.21 12.92
C LEU A 15 -3.09 16.64 12.59
N SER A 16 -3.83 17.28 13.50
CA SER A 16 -4.27 18.67 13.35
C SER A 16 -3.12 19.68 13.34
N GLU A 17 -1.95 19.32 13.89
CA GLU A 17 -0.77 20.19 13.89
C GLU A 17 -0.08 20.22 12.51
N LEU A 18 -0.06 19.08 11.81
CA LEU A 18 0.49 19.00 10.45
C LEU A 18 -0.51 19.48 9.39
N GLY A 19 -1.80 19.25 9.63
CA GLY A 19 -2.82 19.35 8.60
C GLY A 19 -2.63 18.30 7.50
N GLU A 20 -3.47 18.36 6.47
CA GLU A 20 -3.48 17.39 5.37
C GLU A 20 -2.16 17.41 4.58
N PHE A 21 -1.77 18.57 4.06
CA PHE A 21 -0.58 18.68 3.22
C PHE A 21 0.72 18.41 3.98
N GLY A 22 0.85 18.88 5.22
CA GLY A 22 2.04 18.61 6.04
C GLY A 22 2.19 17.12 6.36
N LEU A 23 1.06 16.41 6.52
CA LEU A 23 1.08 14.96 6.68
C LEU A 23 1.47 14.26 5.37
N ILE A 24 0.89 14.65 4.23
CA ILE A 24 1.22 14.08 2.92
C ILE A 24 2.72 14.23 2.60
N ASP A 25 3.27 15.44 2.76
CA ASP A 25 4.70 15.70 2.51
C ASP A 25 5.59 14.80 3.37
N LYS A 26 5.28 14.74 4.67
CA LYS A 26 6.01 13.93 5.64
C LYS A 26 5.98 12.43 5.31
N LEU A 27 4.85 11.91 4.86
CA LEU A 27 4.65 10.50 4.54
C LEU A 27 5.27 10.08 3.19
N THR A 28 5.44 11.01 2.24
CA THR A 28 5.75 10.67 0.84
C THR A 28 7.13 11.13 0.35
N GLN A 29 7.82 12.00 1.10
CA GLN A 29 9.16 12.53 0.74
C GLN A 29 10.22 11.47 0.42
N ASP A 30 10.13 10.28 1.04
CA ASP A 30 11.14 9.21 0.92
C ASP A 30 10.77 8.11 -0.09
N PHE A 31 9.82 8.36 -1.00
CA PHE A 31 9.40 7.42 -2.05
C PHE A 31 10.04 7.75 -3.40
N PRO A 32 11.07 7.01 -3.84
CA PRO A 32 11.65 7.20 -5.17
C PRO A 32 10.75 6.60 -6.26
N LEU A 33 10.75 7.23 -7.43
CA LEU A 33 10.22 6.62 -8.65
C LEU A 33 11.31 5.77 -9.31
N ARG A 34 11.04 4.47 -9.51
CA ARG A 34 11.99 3.50 -10.08
C ARG A 34 11.55 2.98 -11.44
N ASN A 35 10.24 2.94 -11.69
CA ASN A 35 9.71 2.46 -12.95
C ASN A 35 9.77 3.58 -13.99
N ALA A 36 10.33 3.30 -15.17
CA ALA A 36 10.41 4.27 -16.26
C ALA A 36 9.04 4.79 -16.73
N SER A 37 7.97 4.02 -16.51
CA SER A 37 6.60 4.45 -16.78
C SER A 37 6.08 5.48 -15.78
N SER A 38 6.74 5.71 -14.64
CA SER A 38 6.36 6.72 -13.65
C SER A 38 7.01 8.07 -13.99
N ILE A 39 6.32 8.92 -14.76
CA ILE A 39 6.84 10.22 -15.21
C ILE A 39 6.70 11.29 -14.12
N LYS A 40 5.60 11.26 -13.36
CA LYS A 40 5.33 12.17 -12.24
C LYS A 40 4.61 11.40 -11.13
N GLY A 41 5.17 11.47 -9.92
CA GLY A 41 4.61 10.89 -8.70
C GLY A 41 3.90 11.92 -7.83
N VAL A 42 3.91 11.71 -6.51
CA VAL A 42 3.29 12.60 -5.52
C VAL A 42 3.82 14.03 -5.61
N GLY A 43 2.96 15.02 -5.36
CA GLY A 43 3.30 16.45 -5.33
C GLY A 43 2.73 17.28 -6.47
N ASP A 44 1.61 16.84 -7.06
CA ASP A 44 0.84 17.55 -8.10
C ASP A 44 -0.60 17.05 -8.09
N ASP A 45 -1.46 17.62 -8.92
CA ASP A 45 -2.89 17.25 -8.99
C ASP A 45 -3.13 15.79 -9.44
N ALA A 46 -2.18 15.22 -10.20
CA ALA A 46 -2.27 13.84 -10.68
C ALA A 46 -0.89 13.23 -10.96
N ALA A 47 -0.80 11.90 -10.83
CA ALA A 47 0.31 11.13 -11.34
C ALA A 47 0.30 11.09 -12.88
N VAL A 48 1.48 11.09 -13.49
CA VAL A 48 1.64 10.84 -14.94
C VAL A 48 2.30 9.49 -15.12
N ILE A 49 1.55 8.55 -15.71
CA ILE A 49 1.99 7.18 -15.98
C ILE A 49 2.00 6.95 -17.50
N GLU A 50 3.16 6.59 -18.04
CA GLU A 50 3.30 6.21 -19.43
C GLU A 50 2.88 4.74 -19.64
N MET A 51 1.94 4.53 -20.55
CA MET A 51 1.50 3.19 -20.94
C MET A 51 2.35 2.73 -22.14
N LEU A 52 3.16 1.71 -21.92
CA LEU A 52 4.01 1.08 -22.93
C LEU A 52 3.21 0.08 -23.80
N ASP A 53 3.88 -0.69 -24.65
CA ASP A 53 3.29 -1.74 -25.52
C ASP A 53 2.78 -2.99 -24.75
N LYS A 54 2.17 -2.81 -23.57
CA LYS A 54 1.64 -3.87 -22.70
C LYS A 54 0.19 -3.58 -22.31
N GLN A 55 -0.52 -4.61 -21.90
CA GLN A 55 -1.84 -4.47 -21.28
C GLN A 55 -1.68 -3.95 -19.85
N THR A 56 -2.44 -2.93 -19.50
CA THR A 56 -2.50 -2.41 -18.13
C THR A 56 -3.55 -3.19 -17.35
N VAL A 57 -3.15 -3.73 -16.21
CA VAL A 57 -4.04 -4.38 -15.24
C VAL A 57 -4.13 -3.52 -13.99
N VAL A 58 -5.34 -3.38 -13.46
CA VAL A 58 -5.63 -2.52 -12.31
C VAL A 58 -6.50 -3.29 -11.33
N THR A 59 -6.16 -3.20 -10.05
CA THR A 59 -6.95 -3.75 -8.94
C THR A 59 -6.99 -2.75 -7.79
N THR A 60 -8.02 -2.83 -6.96
CA THR A 60 -8.17 -2.02 -5.76
C THR A 60 -8.66 -2.90 -4.62
N TYR A 61 -8.00 -2.79 -3.48
CA TYR A 61 -8.38 -3.49 -2.26
C TYR A 61 -8.36 -2.54 -1.07
N MET A 62 -9.35 -2.67 -0.20
CA MET A 62 -9.54 -1.83 0.98
C MET A 62 -9.39 -2.66 2.25
N LEU A 63 -8.60 -2.14 3.19
CA LEU A 63 -8.49 -2.61 4.56
C LEU A 63 -9.22 -1.64 5.48
N VAL A 64 -10.25 -2.16 6.13
CA VAL A 64 -11.09 -1.42 7.09
C VAL A 64 -10.84 -1.98 8.48
N GLU A 65 -10.53 -1.12 9.43
CA GLU A 65 -10.36 -1.47 10.84
C GLU A 65 -11.61 -2.18 11.39
N GLY A 66 -11.42 -3.26 12.15
CA GLY A 66 -12.51 -4.07 12.71
C GLY A 66 -13.18 -5.01 11.70
N VAL A 67 -12.80 -4.95 10.42
CA VAL A 67 -13.26 -5.86 9.37
C VAL A 67 -12.11 -6.71 8.83
N HIS A 68 -10.99 -6.08 8.47
CA HIS A 68 -9.86 -6.73 7.81
C HIS A 68 -8.60 -6.84 8.69
N PHE A 69 -8.55 -6.05 9.76
CA PHE A 69 -7.47 -6.04 10.73
C PHE A 69 -7.95 -5.50 12.08
N ASP A 70 -7.17 -5.80 13.11
CA ASP A 70 -7.35 -5.30 14.47
C ASP A 70 -5.99 -4.82 14.98
N LEU A 71 -5.93 -3.58 15.44
CA LEU A 71 -4.69 -2.94 15.87
C LEU A 71 -4.16 -3.47 17.21
N THR A 72 -4.93 -4.29 17.93
CA THR A 72 -4.45 -4.97 19.15
C THR A 72 -3.40 -6.04 18.87
N TYR A 73 -3.37 -6.60 17.66
CA TYR A 73 -2.41 -7.65 17.28
C TYR A 73 -1.83 -7.51 15.87
N VAL A 74 -2.19 -6.46 15.11
CA VAL A 74 -1.54 -6.12 13.83
C VAL A 74 -0.69 -4.86 14.02
N PRO A 75 0.66 -4.99 14.09
CA PRO A 75 1.54 -3.84 14.15
C PRO A 75 1.38 -2.92 12.93
N PRO A 76 1.49 -1.60 13.07
CA PRO A 76 1.25 -0.65 11.98
C PRO A 76 2.16 -0.86 10.77
N GLN A 77 3.45 -1.16 10.96
CA GLN A 77 4.36 -1.52 9.85
C GLN A 77 3.85 -2.75 9.09
N HIS A 78 3.39 -3.78 9.80
CA HIS A 78 2.88 -4.99 9.16
C HIS A 78 1.58 -4.72 8.42
N LEU A 79 0.72 -3.84 8.96
CA LEU A 79 -0.49 -3.40 8.28
C LEU A 79 -0.17 -2.69 6.97
N GLY A 80 0.78 -1.76 6.96
CA GLY A 80 1.21 -1.06 5.76
C GLY A 80 1.78 -2.00 4.70
N TYR A 81 2.64 -2.93 5.12
CA TYR A 81 3.18 -3.96 4.23
C TYR A 81 2.08 -4.84 3.63
N LYS A 82 1.17 -5.32 4.48
CA LYS A 82 0.01 -6.13 4.06
C LYS A 82 -0.86 -5.37 3.05
N ALA A 83 -1.13 -4.08 3.28
CA ALA A 83 -1.98 -3.26 2.42
C ALA A 83 -1.48 -3.24 0.96
N VAL A 84 -0.16 -3.17 0.77
CA VAL A 84 0.44 -3.23 -0.56
C VAL A 84 0.35 -4.65 -1.12
N VAL A 85 0.86 -5.65 -0.38
CA VAL A 85 1.02 -7.02 -0.91
C VAL A 85 -0.30 -7.68 -1.29
N VAL A 86 -1.39 -7.42 -0.56
CA VAL A 86 -2.70 -7.97 -0.94
C VAL A 86 -3.17 -7.47 -2.32
N ASN A 87 -2.85 -6.22 -2.68
CA ASN A 87 -3.14 -5.68 -4.00
C ASN A 87 -2.19 -6.25 -5.06
N LEU A 88 -0.90 -6.39 -4.75
CA LEU A 88 0.07 -6.97 -5.69
C LEU A 88 -0.28 -8.43 -6.01
N SER A 89 -0.83 -9.17 -5.05
CA SER A 89 -1.27 -10.56 -5.22
C SER A 89 -2.29 -10.72 -6.35
N ASP A 90 -3.22 -9.78 -6.51
CA ASP A 90 -4.20 -9.80 -7.60
C ASP A 90 -3.55 -9.61 -8.98
N ILE A 91 -2.57 -8.71 -9.06
CA ILE A 91 -1.81 -8.48 -10.29
C ILE A 91 -0.99 -9.72 -10.66
N TYR A 92 -0.33 -10.34 -9.67
CA TYR A 92 0.41 -11.59 -9.88
C TYR A 92 -0.51 -12.76 -10.28
N ALA A 93 -1.73 -12.83 -9.74
CA ALA A 93 -2.71 -13.85 -10.12
C ALA A 93 -3.15 -13.75 -11.60
N MET A 94 -2.98 -12.58 -12.22
CA MET A 94 -3.18 -12.37 -13.66
C MET A 94 -1.90 -12.53 -14.48
N ASN A 95 -0.82 -13.02 -13.88
CA ASN A 95 0.53 -13.08 -14.46
C ASN A 95 1.10 -11.70 -14.84
N GLY A 96 0.60 -10.63 -14.20
CA GLY A 96 1.09 -9.27 -14.39
C GLY A 96 2.27 -8.93 -13.49
N ARG A 97 3.07 -7.96 -13.92
CA ARG A 97 4.10 -7.30 -13.11
C ARG A 97 3.53 -5.99 -12.54
N PRO A 98 3.40 -5.84 -11.23
CA PRO A 98 3.02 -4.57 -10.63
C PRO A 98 4.09 -3.50 -10.87
N THR A 99 3.67 -2.24 -11.00
CA THR A 99 4.55 -1.11 -11.34
C THR A 99 4.27 0.13 -10.51
N GLN A 100 3.01 0.47 -10.27
CA GLN A 100 2.62 1.63 -9.47
C GLN A 100 1.52 1.28 -8.46
N ILE A 101 1.46 2.04 -7.37
CA ILE A 101 0.32 2.09 -6.47
C ILE A 101 -0.12 3.53 -6.19
N THR A 102 -1.40 3.68 -5.89
CA THR A 102 -1.90 4.85 -5.14
C THR A 102 -2.39 4.42 -3.76
N VAL A 103 -2.23 5.29 -2.77
CA VAL A 103 -2.63 5.03 -1.37
C VAL A 103 -3.64 6.07 -0.92
N SER A 104 -4.88 5.65 -0.69
CA SER A 104 -5.91 6.47 -0.06
C SER A 104 -6.05 6.07 1.40
N LEU A 105 -5.86 7.06 2.30
CA LEU A 105 -5.89 6.87 3.74
C LEU A 105 -7.04 7.69 4.33
N ALA A 106 -7.98 7.04 5.02
CA ALA A 106 -8.93 7.71 5.89
C ALA A 106 -8.58 7.43 7.35
N VAL A 107 -8.33 8.48 8.13
CA VAL A 107 -7.73 8.37 9.46
C VAL A 107 -8.50 9.16 10.51
N SER A 108 -8.71 8.55 11.67
CA SER A 108 -9.29 9.22 12.84
C SER A 108 -8.25 10.06 13.58
N ASN A 109 -8.66 11.17 14.18
CA ASN A 109 -7.82 12.04 15.00
C ASN A 109 -7.25 11.38 16.28
N ARG A 110 -7.63 10.13 16.59
CA ARG A 110 -7.05 9.35 17.68
C ARG A 110 -5.64 8.84 17.39
N PHE A 111 -5.20 8.87 16.13
CA PHE A 111 -3.86 8.46 15.72
C PHE A 111 -2.91 9.65 15.69
N SER A 112 -1.64 9.42 16.03
CA SER A 112 -0.58 10.41 15.87
C SER A 112 0.07 10.32 14.49
N ALA A 113 0.82 11.35 14.11
CA ALA A 113 1.60 11.34 12.87
C ALA A 113 2.57 10.15 12.83
N GLU A 114 3.24 9.87 13.95
CA GLU A 114 4.22 8.79 14.09
C GLU A 114 3.58 7.42 13.89
N PHE A 115 2.33 7.24 14.33
CA PHE A 115 1.61 6.00 14.06
C PHE A 115 1.36 5.79 12.56
N ILE A 116 1.02 6.86 11.83
CA ILE A 116 0.81 6.81 10.37
C ILE A 116 2.12 6.65 9.62
N GLU A 117 3.21 7.27 10.09
CA GLU A 117 4.57 7.04 9.60
C GLU A 117 4.93 5.56 9.68
N LYS A 118 4.67 4.90 10.83
CA LYS A 118 4.89 3.45 10.98
C LYS A 118 4.10 2.63 9.93
N ILE A 119 2.90 3.05 9.53
CA ILE A 119 2.19 2.40 8.42
C ILE A 119 2.93 2.63 7.08
N TYR A 120 3.33 3.88 6.80
CA TYR A 120 4.04 4.21 5.56
C TYR A 120 5.44 3.60 5.49
N GLU A 121 6.11 3.33 6.61
CA GLU A 121 7.32 2.51 6.68
C GLU A 121 7.07 1.11 6.11
N GLY A 122 5.94 0.49 6.48
CA GLY A 122 5.51 -0.79 5.94
C GLY A 122 5.20 -0.75 4.45
N ILE A 123 4.48 0.29 4.01
CA ILE A 123 4.20 0.52 2.59
C ILE A 123 5.51 0.68 1.81
N ARG A 124 6.43 1.51 2.30
CA ARG A 124 7.75 1.74 1.69
C ARG A 124 8.58 0.46 1.64
N ALA A 125 8.55 -0.35 2.69
CA ALA A 125 9.22 -1.64 2.72
C ALA A 125 8.69 -2.57 1.62
N ALA A 126 7.37 -2.65 1.45
CA ALA A 126 6.76 -3.43 0.35
C ALA A 126 7.13 -2.84 -1.02
N CYS A 127 6.96 -1.53 -1.24
CA CYS A 127 7.38 -0.85 -2.47
C CYS A 127 8.82 -1.14 -2.86
N ASN A 128 9.74 -1.11 -1.88
CA ASN A 128 11.15 -1.41 -2.11
C ASN A 128 11.42 -2.88 -2.45
N ILE A 129 10.74 -3.83 -1.79
CA ILE A 129 10.91 -5.27 -2.03
C ILE A 129 10.35 -5.68 -3.39
N TYR A 130 9.19 -5.14 -3.77
CA TYR A 130 8.48 -5.51 -5.01
C TYR A 130 8.75 -4.55 -6.18
N GLU A 131 9.60 -3.53 -5.99
CA GLU A 131 9.98 -2.53 -6.99
C GLU A 131 8.77 -1.78 -7.59
N VAL A 132 7.85 -1.36 -6.72
CA VAL A 132 6.60 -0.66 -7.07
C VAL A 132 6.65 0.78 -6.60
N ASP A 133 6.29 1.71 -7.47
CA ASP A 133 6.32 3.14 -7.15
C ASP A 133 5.02 3.61 -6.50
N LEU A 134 5.11 4.35 -5.39
CA LEU A 134 3.97 5.10 -4.87
C LEU A 134 3.88 6.40 -5.66
N VAL A 135 2.82 6.55 -6.45
CA VAL A 135 2.69 7.68 -7.39
C VAL A 135 1.61 8.69 -7.02
N GLY A 136 0.74 8.36 -6.07
CA GLY A 136 -0.36 9.22 -5.70
C GLY A 136 -1.20 8.66 -4.56
N GLY A 137 -2.30 9.33 -4.27
CA GLY A 137 -3.13 8.97 -3.14
C GLY A 137 -4.14 10.04 -2.77
N ASP A 138 -4.81 9.79 -1.65
CA ASP A 138 -5.69 10.76 -0.99
C ASP A 138 -5.53 10.59 0.52
N THR A 139 -5.67 11.67 1.29
CA THR A 139 -5.63 11.59 2.75
C THR A 139 -6.79 12.39 3.33
N THR A 140 -7.64 11.72 4.10
CA THR A 140 -8.86 12.34 4.62
C THR A 140 -9.16 11.94 6.06
N SER A 141 -10.01 12.71 6.72
CA SER A 141 -10.46 12.43 8.08
C SER A 141 -11.54 11.35 8.10
N SER A 142 -11.52 10.50 9.14
CA SER A 142 -12.50 9.42 9.35
C SER A 142 -13.03 9.42 10.78
N TYR A 143 -14.35 9.38 10.94
CA TYR A 143 -14.99 9.16 12.24
C TYR A 143 -15.01 7.68 12.67
N SER A 144 -14.80 6.76 11.73
CA SER A 144 -15.01 5.32 11.93
C SER A 144 -13.72 4.55 12.21
N GLY A 145 -12.58 5.24 12.37
CA GLY A 145 -11.27 4.62 12.58
C GLY A 145 -10.39 4.67 11.34
N LEU A 146 -9.53 3.68 11.18
CA LEU A 146 -8.54 3.61 10.10
C LEU A 146 -9.06 2.83 8.88
N ILE A 147 -8.94 3.43 7.70
CA ILE A 147 -9.22 2.80 6.41
C ILE A 147 -8.04 3.05 5.48
N ILE A 148 -7.54 1.99 4.85
CA ILE A 148 -6.48 2.05 3.85
C ILE A 148 -7.04 1.44 2.57
N SER A 149 -7.10 2.22 1.49
CA SER A 149 -7.47 1.73 0.17
C SER A 149 -6.29 1.92 -0.75
N ILE A 150 -5.82 0.83 -1.36
CA ILE A 150 -4.72 0.89 -2.32
C ILE A 150 -5.25 0.45 -3.68
N THR A 151 -4.86 1.18 -4.72
CA THR A 151 -5.00 0.75 -6.10
C THR A 151 -3.63 0.34 -6.59
N ALA A 152 -3.48 -0.88 -7.08
CA ALA A 152 -2.27 -1.32 -7.75
C ALA A 152 -2.48 -1.36 -9.27
N ILE A 153 -1.46 -0.89 -9.97
CA ILE A 153 -1.36 -0.86 -11.42
C ILE A 153 -0.20 -1.77 -11.80
N GLY A 154 -0.41 -2.61 -12.79
CA GLY A 154 0.62 -3.47 -13.35
C GLY A 154 0.52 -3.57 -14.86
N GLN A 155 1.50 -4.26 -15.44
CA GLN A 155 1.61 -4.49 -16.86
C GLN A 155 1.76 -5.97 -17.15
N VAL A 156 1.14 -6.42 -18.23
CA VAL A 156 1.23 -7.80 -18.70
C VAL A 156 1.25 -7.83 -20.22
N ASP A 157 2.05 -8.71 -20.78
CA ASP A 157 2.04 -8.94 -22.23
C ASP A 157 0.73 -9.64 -22.61
N GLU A 158 0.09 -9.22 -23.71
CA GLU A 158 -1.26 -9.72 -24.08
C GLU A 158 -1.32 -11.25 -24.19
N LYS A 159 -0.24 -11.88 -24.65
CA LYS A 159 -0.13 -13.34 -24.78
C LYS A 159 0.02 -14.08 -23.45
N ASP A 160 0.44 -13.39 -22.39
CA ASP A 160 0.82 -13.97 -21.10
C ASP A 160 -0.24 -13.72 -20.01
N ILE A 161 -1.26 -12.90 -20.28
CA ILE A 161 -2.33 -12.60 -19.32
C ILE A 161 -3.13 -13.85 -18.95
N VAL A 162 -3.32 -14.07 -17.66
CA VAL A 162 -4.06 -15.21 -17.12
C VAL A 162 -5.43 -14.77 -16.61
N TYR A 163 -6.43 -15.58 -16.92
CA TYR A 163 -7.80 -15.41 -16.43
C TYR A 163 -8.24 -16.62 -15.61
N ARG A 164 -9.24 -16.41 -14.74
CA ARG A 164 -9.89 -17.51 -14.00
C ARG A 164 -10.63 -18.51 -14.89
N LYS A 165 -10.93 -18.13 -16.14
CA LYS A 165 -11.53 -19.01 -17.16
C LYS A 165 -10.44 -19.73 -17.96
N GLY A 166 -10.76 -20.91 -18.48
CA GLY A 166 -9.88 -21.66 -19.40
C GLY A 166 -9.34 -22.97 -18.86
N ALA A 167 -9.58 -23.28 -17.58
CA ALA A 167 -9.26 -24.59 -17.00
C ALA A 167 -10.03 -25.72 -17.71
N LYS A 168 -9.36 -26.85 -17.93
CA LYS A 168 -9.88 -28.06 -18.55
C LYS A 168 -9.98 -29.19 -17.52
N ALA A 169 -10.79 -30.20 -17.81
CA ALA A 169 -11.03 -31.34 -16.91
C ALA A 169 -9.76 -32.14 -16.55
N THR A 170 -8.70 -32.01 -17.36
CA THR A 170 -7.43 -32.73 -17.18
C THR A 170 -6.34 -31.88 -16.53
N ASP A 171 -6.62 -30.62 -16.20
CA ASP A 171 -5.62 -29.73 -15.61
C ASP A 171 -5.40 -30.07 -14.13
N LEU A 172 -4.17 -29.90 -13.66
CA LEU A 172 -3.84 -30.06 -12.25
C LEU A 172 -4.26 -28.82 -11.47
N LEU A 173 -4.85 -29.02 -10.30
CA LEU A 173 -5.04 -27.97 -9.31
C LEU A 173 -3.80 -27.91 -8.42
N VAL A 174 -3.09 -26.79 -8.46
CA VAL A 174 -1.86 -26.56 -7.70
C VAL A 174 -2.00 -25.31 -6.85
N VAL A 175 -1.28 -25.28 -5.72
CA VAL A 175 -1.20 -24.13 -4.83
C VAL A 175 0.26 -23.87 -4.47
N SER A 176 0.63 -22.60 -4.30
CA SER A 176 1.93 -22.20 -3.78
C SER A 176 1.88 -22.06 -2.26
N GLY A 177 2.98 -22.43 -1.58
CA GLY A 177 3.09 -22.28 -0.13
C GLY A 177 2.13 -23.16 0.67
N ASP A 178 1.83 -22.71 1.89
CA ASP A 178 0.96 -23.40 2.85
C ASP A 178 -0.43 -22.74 2.91
N LEU A 179 -1.44 -23.50 3.35
CA LEU A 179 -2.83 -23.06 3.49
C LEU A 179 -3.36 -23.31 4.91
N GLY A 180 -3.95 -22.28 5.52
CA GLY A 180 -4.60 -22.35 6.84
C GLY A 180 -3.63 -22.25 8.02
#